data_AF-A0A1G3MK13-F1
#
_entry.id   AF-A0A1G3MK13-F1
#
_cell.length_a   1.000
_cell.length_b   1.000
_cell.length_c   1.000
_cell.angle_alpha   90.00
_cell.angle_beta   90.00
_cell.angle_gamma   90.00
#
_symmetry.space_group_name_H-M   'P 1'
#
loop_
_entity.id
_entity.type
_entity.pdbx_description
1 polymer ?
#
loop_
_entity_poly.entity_id
_entity_poly.type
_entity_poly.pdbx_seq_one_letter_code
_entity_poly.pdbx_strand_id
1 'polypeptide(L)'
;MSGNLEYLNHNLRRSAGPILACTKAFLASDSQPCVRQNFQNQDWYHGTGIKPADHPGRLELAVLDRHLPDACCAWCASRDVLVVALQGCVSEHSGDAYYDYELHCRRCGQFTACSYAEN
;
A
#
# COMPACT_ATOMS: atom_id res chain seq x y z
N MET A 1 1.81 -3.85 22.72
CA MET A 1 1.41 -4.72 21.60
C MET A 1 2.48 -4.59 20.54
N SER A 2 3.38 -5.56 20.47
CA SER A 2 4.42 -5.64 19.45
C SER A 2 3.77 -5.79 18.08
N GLY A 3 3.91 -4.77 17.22
CA GLY A 3 3.44 -4.86 15.84
C GLY A 3 4.13 -6.02 15.15
N ASN A 4 3.36 -6.96 14.61
CA ASN A 4 3.90 -8.08 13.84
C ASN A 4 4.48 -7.53 12.53
N LEU A 5 5.77 -7.22 12.53
CA LEU A 5 6.54 -6.98 11.33
C LEU A 5 6.91 -8.33 10.71
N GLU A 6 6.58 -8.47 9.43
CA GLU A 6 6.81 -9.67 8.62
C GLU A 6 7.62 -9.28 7.39
N TYR A 7 8.72 -9.98 7.14
CA TYR A 7 9.49 -9.84 5.91
C TYR A 7 8.96 -10.85 4.90
N LEU A 8 8.38 -10.37 3.80
CA LEU A 8 7.90 -11.21 2.69
C LEU A 8 9.06 -11.63 1.79
N ASN A 9 10.08 -10.77 1.67
CA ASN A 9 11.39 -11.05 1.10
C ASN A 9 12.42 -10.02 1.62
N HIS A 10 13.61 -9.94 1.02
CA HIS A 10 14.68 -9.01 1.43
C HIS A 10 14.28 -7.53 1.29
N ASN A 11 13.42 -7.22 0.32
CA ASN A 11 13.07 -5.86 -0.09
C ASN A 11 11.64 -5.48 0.34
N LEU A 12 10.77 -6.45 0.60
CA LEU A 12 9.35 -6.26 0.91
C LEU A 12 9.01 -6.69 2.34
N ARG A 13 8.40 -5.78 3.09
CA ARG A 13 7.91 -6.03 4.44
C ARG A 13 6.46 -5.59 4.60
N ARG A 14 5.76 -6.25 5.51
CA ARG A 14 4.39 -5.96 5.92
C ARG A 14 4.33 -5.83 7.44
N SER A 15 3.54 -4.92 7.97
CA SER A 15 3.32 -4.83 9.41
C SER A 15 1.88 -4.55 9.81
N ALA A 16 1.52 -5.11 10.96
CA ALA A 16 0.36 -4.71 11.74
C ALA A 16 0.70 -3.43 12.52
N GLY A 17 -0.01 -2.33 12.28
CA GLY A 17 0.24 -1.08 12.99
C GLY A 17 -0.86 -0.04 12.78
N PRO A 18 -0.98 0.95 13.69
CA PRO A 18 -1.92 2.04 13.51
C PRO A 18 -1.49 2.87 12.29
N ILE A 19 -2.46 3.14 11.44
CA ILE A 19 -2.28 3.97 10.26
C ILE A 19 -2.12 5.46 10.61
N LEU A 20 -1.45 6.21 9.74
CA LEU A 20 -1.37 7.66 9.83
C LEU A 20 -2.77 8.27 9.97
N ALA A 21 -2.94 9.22 10.89
CA ALA A 21 -4.25 9.83 11.14
C ALA A 21 -4.87 10.44 9.87
N CYS A 22 -4.04 10.91 8.92
CA CYS A 22 -4.49 11.43 7.64
C CYS A 22 -5.16 10.37 6.75
N THR A 23 -4.68 9.14 6.70
CA THR A 23 -5.29 8.08 5.87
C THR A 23 -6.70 7.75 6.34
N LYS A 24 -6.98 7.84 7.66
CA LYS A 24 -8.33 7.64 8.20
C LYS A 24 -9.34 8.65 7.65
N ALA A 25 -8.90 9.85 7.25
CA ALA A 25 -9.77 10.89 6.69
C ALA A 25 -10.28 10.55 5.29
N PHE A 26 -9.60 9.65 4.57
CA PHE A 26 -10.00 9.22 3.23
C PHE A 26 -10.92 8.01 3.25
N LEU A 27 -11.18 7.38 4.40
CA LEU A 27 -11.97 6.15 4.49
C LEU A 27 -13.47 6.42 4.24
N ALA A 28 -13.96 6.10 3.04
CA ALA A 28 -15.37 5.88 2.77
C ALA A 28 -15.53 4.58 1.97
N SER A 29 -16.74 4.18 1.62
CA SER A 29 -16.98 2.99 0.77
C SER A 29 -16.16 3.02 -0.54
N ASP A 30 -15.87 1.84 -1.10
CA ASP A 30 -15.18 1.53 -2.38
C ASP A 30 -15.85 2.17 -3.62
N SER A 31 -15.95 3.49 -3.63
CA SER A 31 -16.85 4.23 -4.51
C SER A 31 -16.28 5.57 -4.99
N GLN A 32 -15.17 6.03 -4.43
CA GLN A 32 -14.48 7.22 -4.92
C GLN A 32 -13.17 6.85 -5.62
N PRO A 33 -12.81 7.57 -6.70
CA PRO A 33 -11.58 7.30 -7.42
C PRO A 33 -10.36 7.52 -6.51
N CYS A 34 -9.38 6.63 -6.63
CA CYS A 34 -8.07 6.87 -6.06
C CYS A 34 -7.43 8.03 -6.83
N VAL A 35 -7.11 9.13 -6.16
CA VAL A 35 -6.58 10.34 -6.79
C VAL A 35 -5.07 10.21 -6.90
N ARG A 36 -4.54 10.25 -8.13
CA ARG A 36 -3.10 10.33 -8.38
C ARG A 36 -2.63 11.78 -8.28
N GLN A 37 -1.64 12.03 -7.45
CA GLN A 37 -0.90 13.27 -7.34
C GLN A 37 0.58 12.98 -7.58
N ASN A 38 1.24 13.77 -8.41
CA ASN A 38 2.68 13.65 -8.61
C ASN A 38 3.38 14.81 -7.89
N PHE A 39 4.33 14.49 -7.02
CA PHE A 39 5.15 15.47 -6.31
C PHE A 39 6.61 15.05 -6.34
N GLN A 40 7.47 15.86 -6.99
CA GLN A 40 8.93 15.63 -7.02
C GLN A 40 9.34 14.21 -7.42
N ASN A 41 8.80 13.68 -8.53
CA ASN A 41 9.04 12.31 -9.02
C ASN A 41 8.53 11.21 -8.08
N GLN A 42 7.59 11.54 -7.21
CA GLN A 42 6.88 10.58 -6.38
C GLN A 42 5.41 10.55 -6.81
N ASP A 43 4.90 9.36 -7.08
CA ASP A 43 3.48 9.17 -7.33
C ASP A 43 2.78 8.84 -6.03
N TRP A 44 1.77 9.64 -5.71
CA TRP A 44 0.95 9.54 -4.52
C TRP A 44 -0.48 9.23 -4.93
N TYR A 45 -1.03 8.21 -4.31
CA TYR A 45 -2.38 7.73 -4.52
C TYR A 45 -3.07 7.73 -3.16
N HIS A 46 -4.20 8.44 -3.05
CA HIS A 46 -5.02 8.44 -1.84
C HIS A 46 -6.51 8.39 -2.20
N GLY A 47 -7.31 7.72 -1.37
CA GLY A 47 -8.75 7.63 -1.61
C GLY A 47 -9.47 6.68 -0.66
N THR A 48 -10.73 6.42 -0.96
CA THR A 48 -11.64 5.63 -0.12
C THR A 48 -11.34 4.13 -0.13
N GLY A 49 -10.48 3.72 -1.06
CA GLY A 49 -10.04 2.35 -1.19
C GLY A 49 -10.31 1.83 -2.59
N ILE A 50 -9.36 1.11 -3.16
CA ILE A 50 -9.54 0.31 -4.38
C ILE A 50 -8.99 -1.10 -4.12
N LYS A 51 -9.55 -2.11 -4.75
CA LYS A 51 -9.01 -3.48 -4.63
C LYS A 51 -7.56 -3.51 -5.13
N PRO A 52 -6.67 -4.28 -4.49
CA PRO A 52 -5.26 -4.33 -4.89
C PRO A 52 -5.02 -4.69 -6.37
N ALA A 53 -5.82 -5.61 -6.93
CA ALA A 53 -5.72 -6.00 -8.34
C ALA A 53 -6.15 -4.89 -9.33
N ASP A 54 -7.02 -3.98 -8.88
CA ASP A 54 -7.59 -2.91 -9.70
C ASP A 54 -6.82 -1.58 -9.51
N HIS A 55 -5.86 -1.52 -8.58
CA HIS A 55 -5.15 -0.27 -8.27
C HIS A 55 -4.27 0.18 -9.45
N PRO A 56 -4.45 1.41 -9.97
CA PRO A 56 -3.70 1.91 -11.14
C PRO A 56 -2.18 1.93 -10.90
N GLY A 57 -1.76 2.27 -9.68
CA GLY A 57 -0.37 2.25 -9.26
C GLY A 57 0.35 0.89 -9.37
N ARG A 58 -0.36 -0.24 -9.57
CA ARG A 58 0.31 -1.55 -9.74
C ARG A 58 1.21 -1.59 -10.97
N LEU A 59 0.87 -0.81 -12.00
CA LEU A 59 1.57 -0.81 -13.28
C LEU A 59 2.81 0.09 -13.30
N GLU A 60 3.05 0.86 -12.23
CA GLU A 60 4.19 1.78 -12.14
C GLU A 60 5.51 1.02 -11.92
N LEU A 61 5.47 -0.13 -11.23
CA LEU A 61 6.59 -1.07 -11.12
C LEU A 61 6.17 -2.53 -11.23
N ALA A 62 7.03 -3.32 -11.87
CA ALA A 62 6.87 -4.77 -11.99
C ALA A 62 6.73 -5.49 -10.64
N VAL A 63 7.36 -4.97 -9.58
CA VAL A 63 7.28 -5.56 -8.23
C VAL A 63 5.90 -5.34 -7.60
N LEU A 64 5.27 -4.19 -7.85
CA LEU A 64 3.91 -3.92 -7.39
C LEU A 64 2.90 -4.76 -8.17
N ASP A 65 3.05 -4.89 -9.48
CA ASP A 65 2.17 -5.74 -10.29
C ASP A 65 2.18 -7.20 -9.80
N ARG A 66 3.34 -7.68 -9.32
CA ARG A 66 3.48 -9.02 -8.75
C ARG A 66 2.90 -9.16 -7.34
N HIS A 67 3.16 -8.21 -6.45
CA HIS A 67 2.88 -8.37 -5.01
C HIS A 67 1.58 -7.73 -4.55
N LEU A 68 1.17 -6.62 -5.15
CA LEU A 68 -0.03 -5.91 -4.74
C LEU A 68 -1.28 -6.79 -4.87
N PRO A 69 -1.49 -7.59 -5.94
CA PRO A 69 -2.66 -8.48 -6.05
C PRO A 69 -2.77 -9.55 -4.95
N ASP A 70 -1.64 -9.95 -4.35
CA ASP A 70 -1.59 -10.94 -3.26
C ASP A 70 -1.63 -10.32 -1.85
N ALA A 71 -1.76 -9.00 -1.77
CA ALA A 71 -1.81 -8.27 -0.52
C ALA A 71 -2.93 -8.80 0.40
N CYS A 72 -2.60 -9.01 1.68
CA CYS A 72 -3.56 -9.44 2.68
C CYS A 72 -3.30 -8.80 4.03
N CYS A 73 -4.34 -8.79 4.87
CA CYS A 73 -4.32 -8.19 6.20
C CYS A 73 -3.33 -8.90 7.13
N ALA A 74 -2.42 -8.16 7.76
CA ALA A 74 -1.46 -8.69 8.73
C ALA A 74 -2.09 -9.23 10.03
N TRP A 75 -3.37 -8.91 10.30
CA TRP A 75 -4.07 -9.31 11.52
C TRP A 75 -4.87 -10.59 11.38
N CYS A 76 -5.50 -10.81 10.23
CA CYS A 76 -6.41 -11.94 10.01
C CYS A 76 -6.16 -12.72 8.70
N ALA A 77 -5.09 -12.38 7.98
CA ALA A 77 -4.70 -12.95 6.68
C ALA A 77 -5.78 -12.84 5.58
N SER A 78 -6.87 -12.10 5.81
CA SER A 78 -7.92 -11.89 4.82
C SER A 78 -7.37 -11.12 3.62
N ARG A 79 -7.68 -11.62 2.41
CA ARG A 79 -7.47 -10.91 1.13
C ARG A 79 -8.59 -9.90 0.82
N ASP A 80 -9.63 -9.87 1.66
CA ASP A 80 -10.69 -8.87 1.57
C ASP A 80 -10.22 -7.52 2.12
N VAL A 81 -9.38 -6.84 1.33
CA VAL A 81 -8.70 -5.59 1.67
C VAL A 81 -8.87 -4.55 0.56
N LEU A 82 -8.77 -3.28 0.93
CA LEU A 82 -8.73 -2.13 0.02
C LEU A 82 -7.41 -1.38 0.22
N VAL A 83 -6.76 -0.99 -0.86
CA VAL A 83 -5.61 -0.08 -0.84
C VAL A 83 -6.13 1.35 -0.68
N VAL A 84 -5.81 2.00 0.43
CA VAL A 84 -6.33 3.35 0.79
C VAL A 84 -5.29 4.46 0.59
N ALA A 85 -4.02 4.09 0.57
CA ALA A 85 -2.91 4.94 0.19
C ALA A 85 -1.84 4.12 -0.52
N LEU A 86 -1.17 4.70 -1.51
CA LEU A 86 0.03 4.17 -2.13
C LEU A 86 0.94 5.34 -2.49
N GLN A 87 2.21 5.25 -2.13
CA GLN A 87 3.24 6.19 -2.53
C GLN A 87 4.44 5.44 -3.07
N GLY A 88 5.16 6.03 -4.02
CA GLY A 88 6.46 5.49 -4.40
C GLY A 88 7.22 6.36 -5.37
N CYS A 89 8.49 6.02 -5.55
CA CYS A 89 9.39 6.70 -6.46
C CYS A 89 10.46 5.76 -6.98
N VAL A 90 11.00 6.13 -8.13
CA VAL A 90 12.25 5.57 -8.67
C VAL A 90 13.22 6.73 -8.81
N SER A 91 14.34 6.65 -8.12
CA SER A 91 15.41 7.64 -8.20
C SER A 91 16.11 7.54 -9.55
N GLU A 92 16.00 8.58 -10.38
CA GLU A 92 16.70 8.63 -11.67
C GLU A 92 18.24 8.66 -11.52
N HIS A 93 18.74 9.04 -10.35
CA HIS A 93 20.18 9.21 -10.10
C HIS A 93 20.84 7.95 -9.57
N SER A 94 20.21 7.30 -8.58
CA SER A 94 20.74 6.11 -7.92
C SER A 94 20.17 4.81 -8.48
N GLY A 95 18.99 4.85 -9.12
CA GLY A 95 18.24 3.65 -9.47
C GLY A 95 17.39 3.09 -8.33
N ASP A 96 17.48 3.66 -7.13
CA ASP A 96 16.74 3.20 -5.96
C ASP A 96 15.23 3.25 -6.21
N ALA A 97 14.55 2.16 -5.88
CA ALA A 97 13.11 2.03 -6.00
C ALA A 97 12.47 1.86 -4.62
N TYR A 98 11.48 2.69 -4.31
CA TYR A 98 10.79 2.69 -3.02
C TYR A 98 9.27 2.79 -3.22
N TYR A 99 8.52 1.95 -2.51
CA TYR A 99 7.06 2.00 -2.49
C TYR A 99 6.51 1.69 -1.10
N ASP A 100 5.53 2.47 -0.66
CA ASP A 100 4.69 2.13 0.48
C ASP A 100 3.23 2.07 0.05
N TYR A 101 2.46 1.17 0.65
CA TYR A 101 1.01 1.21 0.54
C TYR A 101 0.33 0.75 1.82
N GLU A 102 -0.89 1.22 1.99
CA GLU A 102 -1.71 0.97 3.15
C GLU A 102 -2.99 0.25 2.76
N LEU A 103 -3.32 -0.78 3.53
CA LEU A 103 -4.50 -1.61 3.33
C LEU A 103 -5.48 -1.41 4.48
N HIS A 104 -6.76 -1.31 4.15
CA HIS A 104 -7.88 -1.46 5.08
C HIS A 104 -8.53 -2.83 4.90
N CYS A 105 -8.59 -3.64 5.97
CA CYS A 105 -9.27 -4.93 5.92
C CYS A 105 -10.76 -4.80 6.17
N ARG A 106 -11.58 -5.17 5.18
CA ARG A 106 -13.05 -5.12 5.31
C ARG A 106 -13.62 -6.19 6.26
N ARG A 107 -12.82 -7.22 6.60
CA ARG A 107 -13.23 -8.29 7.51
C ARG A 107 -13.04 -7.95 8.98
N CYS A 108 -11.87 -7.44 9.37
CA CYS A 108 -11.56 -7.15 10.77
C CYS A 108 -11.45 -5.65 11.09
N GLY A 109 -11.62 -4.78 10.10
CA GLY A 109 -11.51 -3.32 10.25
C GLY A 109 -10.09 -2.82 10.55
N GLN A 110 -9.11 -3.72 10.62
CA GLN A 110 -7.74 -3.39 10.91
C GLN A 110 -6.99 -2.97 9.66
N PHE A 111 -5.92 -2.23 9.90
CA PHE A 111 -5.06 -1.74 8.85
C PHE A 111 -3.73 -2.49 8.77
N THR A 112 -3.09 -2.42 7.61
CA THR A 112 -1.82 -3.07 7.32
C THR A 112 -0.99 -2.14 6.45
N ALA A 113 0.26 -1.92 6.85
CA ALA A 113 1.22 -1.16 6.06
C ALA A 113 2.18 -2.13 5.37
N CYS A 114 2.50 -1.85 4.11
CA CYS A 114 3.49 -2.58 3.33
C CYS A 114 4.53 -1.59 2.79
N SER A 115 5.80 -1.98 2.86
CA SER A 115 6.92 -1.19 2.35
C SER A 115 7.83 -2.06 1.49
N TYR A 116 8.26 -1.51 0.36
CA TYR A 116 9.25 -2.03 -0.54
C TYR A 116 10.42 -1.03 -0.67
N ALA A 117 11.65 -1.54 -0.63
CA ALA A 117 12.83 -0.76 -0.97
C ALA A 117 13.89 -1.67 -1.63
N GLU A 118 14.46 -1.20 -2.73
CA GLU A 118 15.55 -1.86 -3.46
C GLU A 118 16.54 -0.79 -3.96
N ASN A 119 17.82 -1.14 -3.95
CA ASN A 119 18.93 -0.34 -4.49
C ASN A 119 19.59 -1.06 -5.66
#